data_AF-A0A7K5X165-F1
#
_entry.id   AF-A0A7K5X165-F1
#
_cell.length_a   1.000
_cell.length_b   1.000
_cell.length_c   1.000
_cell.angle_alpha   90.00
_cell.angle_beta   90.00
_cell.angle_gamma   90.00
#
_symmetry.space_group_name_H-M   'P 1'
#
loop_
_entity.id
_entity.type
_entity.pdbx_description
1 polymer ?
#
loop_
_entity_poly.entity_id
_entity_poly.type
_entity_poly.pdbx_seq_one_letter_code
_entity_poly.pdbx_strand_id
1 'polypeptide(L)'
;QIQDFLVSGSVDLDTELVLVNAIYFKGIWKTAFKEEHTQEVPFNVTEQESRPVQMMCQNSTFKVAAVAAEKMKILELPYASGQLSMLVLLPDDISGLEQLENKISFEKLMEWTSPNVMEKKRVKVYLPRMKIQEKYNLTSVLMALGMTDLFSSSANLSGISSAETLKISEAVHEAFIEIYEAGSEVVGSTGAGTEVPSVFEEFRVDHPFLFLIKHNPTNSILFFGKYCSP
;
A
#
# COMPACT_ATOMS: atom_id res chain seq x y z
N GLN A 1 -15.63 6.69 -5.08
CA GLN A 1 -15.75 8.11 -5.49
C GLN A 1 -15.41 8.92 -4.26
N ILE A 2 -14.43 9.83 -4.35
CA ILE A 2 -14.11 10.76 -3.27
C ILE A 2 -15.18 11.85 -3.29
N GLN A 3 -15.84 12.07 -2.15
CA GLN A 3 -16.91 13.05 -1.96
C GLN A 3 -16.61 13.86 -0.70
N ASP A 4 -17.12 15.09 -0.61
CA ASP A 4 -16.97 15.96 0.57
C ASP A 4 -15.51 16.18 1.00
N PHE A 5 -14.67 16.52 0.02
CA PHE A 5 -13.22 16.69 0.20
C PHE A 5 -12.86 17.83 1.15
N LEU A 6 -13.64 18.91 1.20
CA LEU A 6 -13.51 19.97 2.20
C LEU A 6 -14.70 19.89 3.16
N VAL A 7 -14.42 19.85 4.46
CA VAL A 7 -15.46 19.75 5.49
C VAL A 7 -16.12 21.12 5.65
N SER A 8 -17.42 21.19 5.89
CA SER A 8 -18.10 22.47 6.17
C SER A 8 -17.40 23.23 7.30
N GLY A 9 -17.02 24.49 7.04
CA GLY A 9 -16.27 25.33 7.98
C GLY A 9 -14.74 25.26 7.84
N SER A 10 -14.20 24.46 6.90
CA SER A 10 -12.78 24.47 6.53
C SER A 10 -12.34 25.71 5.75
N VAL A 11 -13.30 26.44 5.17
CA VAL A 11 -13.08 27.65 4.39
C VAL A 11 -13.92 28.77 4.97
N ASP A 12 -13.32 29.94 5.15
CA ASP A 12 -13.92 31.17 5.66
C ASP A 12 -13.46 32.40 4.86
N LEU A 13 -13.82 33.60 5.32
CA LEU A 13 -13.48 34.86 4.66
C LEU A 13 -11.97 35.18 4.73
N ASP A 14 -11.22 34.53 5.62
CA ASP A 14 -9.77 34.74 5.82
C ASP A 14 -8.94 33.66 5.08
N THR A 15 -9.60 32.79 4.32
CA THR A 15 -8.95 31.73 3.55
C THR A 15 -8.33 32.29 2.27
N GLU A 16 -7.00 32.20 2.16
CA GLU A 16 -6.22 32.76 1.05
C GLU A 16 -6.00 31.73 -0.07
N LEU A 17 -5.55 30.52 0.28
CA LEU A 17 -5.28 29.44 -0.68
C LEU A 17 -5.44 28.07 -0.03
N VAL A 18 -6.13 27.14 -0.70
CA VAL A 18 -6.29 25.75 -0.26
C VAL A 18 -5.64 24.80 -1.25
N LEU A 19 -4.77 23.91 -0.75
CA LEU A 19 -4.13 22.86 -1.53
C LEU A 19 -4.91 21.55 -1.37
N VAL A 20 -5.46 21.06 -2.48
CA VAL A 20 -6.22 19.81 -2.54
C VAL A 20 -5.47 18.78 -3.38
N ASN A 21 -5.18 17.62 -2.80
CA ASN A 21 -4.64 16.48 -3.54
C ASN A 21 -5.49 15.22 -3.29
N ALA A 22 -6.07 14.67 -4.36
CA ALA A 22 -6.84 13.43 -4.29
C ALA A 22 -6.25 12.42 -5.27
N ILE A 23 -6.07 11.17 -4.84
CA ILE A 23 -5.52 10.12 -5.69
C ILE A 23 -6.32 8.82 -5.53
N TYR A 24 -6.55 8.15 -6.66
CA TYR A 24 -7.32 6.91 -6.75
C TYR A 24 -6.49 5.85 -7.48
N PHE A 25 -6.42 4.65 -6.93
CA PHE A 25 -5.79 3.51 -7.57
C PHE A 25 -6.71 2.30 -7.70
N LYS A 26 -6.81 1.80 -8.93
CA LYS A 26 -7.41 0.52 -9.28
C LYS A 26 -6.56 -0.13 -10.36
N GLY A 27 -5.80 -1.15 -9.97
CA GLY A 27 -4.91 -1.88 -10.86
C GLY A 27 -5.47 -3.26 -11.21
N ILE A 28 -5.11 -3.75 -12.39
CA ILE A 28 -5.40 -5.12 -12.82
C ILE A 28 -4.11 -5.93 -12.65
N TRP A 29 -4.17 -7.02 -11.89
CA TRP A 29 -3.01 -7.90 -11.69
C TRP A 29 -2.50 -8.46 -13.01
N LYS A 30 -1.19 -8.75 -13.08
CA LYS A 30 -0.69 -9.56 -14.19
C LYS A 30 -1.32 -10.96 -14.14
N THR A 31 -1.31 -11.56 -12.96
CA THR A 31 -1.90 -12.86 -12.68
C THR A 31 -3.11 -12.70 -11.76
N ALA A 32 -4.30 -12.95 -12.28
CA ALA A 32 -5.57 -12.82 -11.59
C ALA A 32 -5.70 -13.83 -10.44
N PHE A 33 -6.35 -13.39 -9.37
CA PHE A 33 -6.97 -14.32 -8.42
C PHE A 33 -8.30 -14.78 -9.00
N LYS A 34 -8.72 -16.02 -8.75
CA LYS A 34 -10.05 -16.47 -9.15
C LYS A 34 -11.03 -16.20 -8.02
N GLU A 35 -12.15 -15.55 -8.33
CA GLU A 35 -13.18 -15.26 -7.33
C GLU A 35 -13.72 -16.53 -6.64
N GLU A 36 -13.75 -17.66 -7.35
CA GLU A 36 -14.15 -18.98 -6.81
C GLU A 36 -13.19 -19.53 -5.73
N HIS A 37 -11.98 -19.00 -5.65
CA HIS A 37 -10.98 -19.34 -4.62
C HIS A 37 -10.98 -18.37 -3.44
N THR A 38 -11.73 -17.26 -3.51
CA THR A 38 -11.84 -16.31 -2.41
C THR A 38 -12.79 -16.85 -1.36
N GLN A 39 -12.33 -16.85 -0.11
CA GLN A 39 -13.08 -17.40 1.03
C GLN A 39 -12.99 -16.46 2.22
N GLU A 40 -13.99 -16.53 3.10
CA GLU A 40 -13.94 -15.85 4.38
C GLU A 40 -12.94 -16.56 5.31
N VAL A 41 -11.92 -15.83 5.79
CA VAL A 41 -10.84 -16.34 6.64
C VAL A 41 -10.58 -15.32 7.76
N PRO A 42 -10.20 -15.73 8.98
CA PRO A 42 -9.79 -14.81 10.03
C PRO A 42 -8.52 -14.04 9.66
N PHE A 43 -8.54 -12.73 9.88
CA PHE A 43 -7.38 -11.84 9.89
C PHE A 43 -7.09 -11.46 11.35
N ASN A 44 -5.91 -11.81 11.85
CA ASN A 44 -5.47 -11.57 13.21
C ASN A 44 -5.03 -10.12 13.36
N VAL A 45 -5.93 -9.24 13.79
CA VAL A 45 -5.63 -7.81 14.05
C VAL A 45 -4.61 -7.69 15.20
N THR A 46 -4.75 -8.56 16.20
CA THR A 46 -3.79 -8.76 17.30
C THR A 46 -3.67 -10.25 17.61
N GLU A 47 -2.83 -10.64 18.58
CA GLU A 47 -2.75 -12.03 19.03
C GLU A 47 -4.04 -12.53 19.71
N GLN A 48 -4.91 -11.62 20.16
CA GLN A 48 -6.17 -11.94 20.86
C GLN A 48 -7.42 -11.58 20.06
N GLU A 49 -7.32 -10.74 19.03
CA GLU A 49 -8.44 -10.28 18.21
C GLU A 49 -8.24 -10.71 16.75
N SER A 50 -9.27 -11.37 16.19
CA SER A 50 -9.35 -11.66 14.76
C SER A 50 -10.68 -11.19 14.18
N ARG A 51 -10.67 -10.80 12.91
CA ARG A 51 -11.86 -10.38 12.15
C ARG A 51 -11.97 -11.14 10.83
N PRO A 52 -13.16 -11.55 10.40
CA PRO A 52 -13.33 -12.23 9.12
C PRO A 52 -13.04 -11.28 7.96
N VAL A 53 -12.30 -11.76 6.96
CA VAL A 53 -12.03 -11.04 5.70
C VAL A 53 -12.24 -11.94 4.50
N GLN A 54 -12.56 -11.35 3.35
CA GLN A 54 -12.53 -12.05 2.07
C GLN A 54 -11.07 -12.21 1.64
N MET A 55 -10.53 -13.42 1.80
CA MET A 55 -9.14 -13.77 1.50
C MET A 55 -9.04 -14.36 0.10
N MET A 56 -8.40 -13.64 -0.81
CA MET A 56 -8.11 -14.12 -2.16
C MET A 56 -6.97 -15.14 -2.12
N CYS A 57 -7.03 -16.17 -2.97
CA CYS A 57 -6.00 -17.21 -3.02
C CYS A 57 -5.59 -17.54 -4.46
N GLN A 58 -4.28 -17.65 -4.70
CA GLN A 58 -3.74 -18.20 -5.95
C GLN A 58 -2.41 -18.91 -5.76
N ASN A 59 -2.09 -19.80 -6.68
CA ASN A 59 -0.79 -20.47 -6.76
C ASN A 59 -0.11 -20.02 -8.05
N SER A 60 1.04 -19.36 -7.95
CA SER A 60 1.80 -18.95 -9.14
C SER A 60 3.28 -18.74 -8.80
N THR A 61 4.07 -18.29 -9.76
CA THR A 61 5.47 -17.92 -9.55
C THR A 61 5.59 -16.42 -9.33
N PHE A 62 6.00 -16.04 -8.12
CA PHE A 62 6.23 -14.65 -7.73
C PHE A 62 7.66 -14.46 -7.24
N LYS A 63 8.11 -13.21 -7.20
CA LYS A 63 9.36 -12.88 -6.51
C LYS A 63 9.05 -12.71 -5.03
N VAL A 64 9.84 -13.38 -4.21
CA VAL A 64 9.74 -13.34 -2.76
C VAL A 64 11.12 -13.20 -2.13
N ALA A 65 11.17 -12.59 -0.95
CA ALA A 65 12.36 -12.57 -0.11
C ALA A 65 11.98 -12.91 1.33
N ALA A 66 12.85 -13.65 2.01
CA ALA A 66 12.80 -13.82 3.45
C ALA A 66 13.96 -13.03 4.06
N VAL A 67 13.65 -12.01 4.85
CA VAL A 67 14.63 -11.14 5.48
C VAL A 67 14.78 -11.55 6.94
N ALA A 68 15.53 -12.63 7.17
CA ALA A 68 15.64 -13.27 8.49
C ALA A 68 16.13 -12.32 9.61
N ALA A 69 17.02 -11.37 9.27
CA ALA A 69 17.49 -10.35 10.23
C ALA A 69 16.38 -9.43 10.74
N GLU A 70 15.32 -9.24 9.94
CA GLU A 70 14.19 -8.37 10.24
C GLU A 70 12.92 -9.16 10.57
N LYS A 71 12.97 -10.50 10.59
CA LYS A 71 11.83 -11.40 10.82
C LYS A 71 10.61 -11.03 9.97
N MET A 72 10.82 -10.95 8.66
CA MET A 72 9.75 -10.64 7.73
C MET A 72 9.95 -11.33 6.38
N LYS A 73 8.87 -11.37 5.61
CA LYS A 73 8.86 -11.79 4.22
C LYS A 73 8.34 -10.68 3.32
N ILE A 74 8.86 -10.64 2.11
CA ILE A 74 8.43 -9.68 1.08
C ILE A 74 7.91 -10.44 -0.12
N LEU A 75 6.76 -10.02 -0.66
CA LEU A 75 6.17 -10.54 -1.89
C LEU A 75 6.01 -9.42 -2.91
N GLU A 76 6.40 -9.68 -4.16
CA GLU A 76 6.13 -8.78 -5.30
C GLU A 76 5.02 -9.33 -6.20
N LEU A 77 3.92 -8.58 -6.29
CA LEU A 77 2.77 -8.84 -7.15
C LEU A 77 2.75 -7.83 -8.32
N PRO A 78 3.12 -8.24 -9.55
CA PRO A 78 3.12 -7.37 -10.70
C PRO A 78 1.70 -7.07 -11.22
N TYR A 79 1.47 -5.84 -11.70
CA TYR A 79 0.28 -5.47 -12.46
C TYR A 79 0.44 -5.78 -13.95
N ALA A 80 -0.66 -5.78 -14.71
CA ALA A 80 -0.74 -6.31 -16.09
C ALA A 80 0.30 -5.74 -17.07
N SER A 81 0.63 -4.44 -17.00
CA SER A 81 1.62 -3.83 -17.90
C SER A 81 3.08 -4.12 -17.52
N GLY A 82 3.32 -4.69 -16.34
CA GLY A 82 4.66 -4.86 -15.76
C GLY A 82 5.35 -3.55 -15.34
N GLN A 83 4.72 -2.39 -15.56
CA GLN A 83 5.26 -1.09 -15.14
C GLN A 83 5.07 -0.84 -13.65
N LEU A 84 4.05 -1.44 -13.05
CA LEU A 84 3.76 -1.32 -11.62
C LEU A 84 3.85 -2.68 -10.95
N SER A 85 4.28 -2.67 -9.69
CA SER A 85 4.20 -3.82 -8.79
C SER A 85 3.71 -3.37 -7.42
N MET A 86 2.89 -4.20 -6.77
CA MET A 86 2.66 -4.11 -5.33
C MET A 86 3.73 -4.93 -4.61
N LEU A 87 4.37 -4.35 -3.59
CA LEU A 87 5.15 -5.10 -2.62
C LEU A 87 4.35 -5.22 -1.33
N VAL A 88 4.34 -6.41 -0.75
CA VAL A 88 3.80 -6.69 0.58
C VAL A 88 4.95 -7.06 1.49
N LEU A 89 5.14 -6.32 2.57
CA LEU A 89 6.12 -6.61 3.62
C LEU A 89 5.33 -7.12 4.84
N LEU A 90 5.46 -8.42 5.09
CA LEU A 90 4.72 -9.16 6.09
C LEU A 90 5.69 -9.60 7.20
N PRO A 91 5.55 -9.08 8.43
CA PRO A 91 6.27 -9.62 9.59
C PRO A 91 6.02 -11.12 9.78
N ASP A 92 6.96 -11.84 10.40
CA ASP A 92 6.74 -13.26 10.74
C ASP A 92 5.77 -13.41 11.94
N ASP A 93 5.78 -12.44 12.86
CA ASP A 93 4.96 -12.39 14.06
C ASP A 93 3.80 -11.39 13.90
N ILE A 94 2.59 -11.72 14.40
CA ILE A 94 1.38 -10.87 14.31
C ILE A 94 1.62 -9.45 14.86
N SER A 95 2.40 -9.34 15.94
CA SER A 95 2.76 -8.09 16.61
C SER A 95 4.04 -7.42 16.07
N GLY A 96 4.64 -7.97 15.01
CA GLY A 96 5.94 -7.53 14.48
C GLY A 96 5.91 -6.23 13.67
N LEU A 97 4.73 -5.72 13.31
CA LEU A 97 4.61 -4.56 12.42
C LEU A 97 5.25 -3.29 12.99
N GLU A 98 5.13 -3.04 14.30
CA GLU A 98 5.72 -1.86 14.95
C GLU A 98 7.25 -1.85 14.84
N GLN A 99 7.89 -3.02 14.98
CA GLN A 99 9.34 -3.14 14.82
C GLN A 99 9.77 -2.88 13.38
N LEU A 100 8.95 -3.30 12.40
CA LEU A 100 9.18 -3.02 10.99
C LEU A 100 9.03 -1.51 10.68
N GLU A 101 7.98 -0.85 11.19
CA GLU A 101 7.74 0.59 11.03
C GLU A 101 8.91 1.43 11.57
N ASN A 102 9.52 1.02 12.68
CA ASN A 102 10.65 1.74 13.27
C ASN A 102 11.97 1.55 12.50
N LYS A 103 12.08 0.50 11.67
CA LYS A 103 13.30 0.16 10.95
C LYS A 103 13.27 0.52 9.47
N ILE A 104 12.06 0.67 8.90
CA ILE A 104 11.92 0.94 7.47
C ILE A 104 12.52 2.32 7.14
N SER A 105 13.41 2.32 6.16
CA SER A 105 13.97 3.52 5.55
C SER A 105 14.03 3.31 4.03
N PHE A 106 14.33 4.37 3.28
CA PHE A 106 14.52 4.24 1.84
C PHE A 106 15.66 3.26 1.51
N GLU A 107 16.80 3.37 2.20
CA GLU A 107 17.97 2.51 2.01
C GLU A 107 17.64 1.05 2.31
N LYS A 108 16.97 0.79 3.44
CA LYS A 108 16.54 -0.54 3.85
C LYS A 108 15.57 -1.15 2.86
N LEU A 109 14.58 -0.38 2.41
CA LEU A 109 13.62 -0.84 1.41
C LEU A 109 14.30 -1.22 0.10
N MET A 110 15.27 -0.42 -0.36
CA MET A 110 16.05 -0.72 -1.57
C MET A 110 16.94 -1.97 -1.40
N GLU A 111 17.53 -2.16 -0.22
CA GLU A 111 18.31 -3.35 0.14
C GLU A 111 17.44 -4.62 0.08
N TRP A 112 16.33 -4.63 0.83
CA TRP A 112 15.44 -5.77 0.98
C TRP A 112 14.73 -6.17 -0.32
N THR A 113 14.50 -5.21 -1.22
CA THR A 113 13.79 -5.42 -2.49
C THR A 113 14.73 -5.52 -3.69
N SER A 114 16.03 -5.60 -3.44
CA SER A 114 17.04 -5.69 -4.49
C SER A 114 16.92 -7.01 -5.29
N PRO A 115 17.33 -7.02 -6.57
CA PRO A 115 17.27 -8.23 -7.40
C PRO A 115 18.08 -9.42 -6.85
N ASN A 116 19.07 -9.17 -5.99
CA ASN A 116 19.90 -10.22 -5.39
C ASN A 116 19.21 -10.89 -4.19
N VAL A 117 18.24 -10.21 -3.57
CA VAL A 117 17.50 -10.70 -2.40
C VAL A 117 16.17 -11.33 -2.80
N MET A 118 15.53 -10.79 -3.84
CA MET A 118 14.22 -11.25 -4.34
C MET A 118 14.35 -12.44 -5.30
N GLU A 119 13.90 -13.62 -4.87
CA GLU A 119 13.97 -14.86 -5.63
C GLU A 119 12.62 -15.24 -6.25
N LYS A 120 12.61 -15.75 -7.49
CA LYS A 120 11.38 -16.27 -8.11
C LYS A 120 11.08 -17.68 -7.59
N LYS A 121 9.95 -17.86 -6.91
CA LYS A 121 9.50 -19.16 -6.36
C LYS A 121 8.04 -19.43 -6.70
N ARG A 122 7.65 -20.71 -6.78
CA ARG A 122 6.22 -21.11 -6.78
C ARG A 122 5.70 -20.95 -5.35
N VAL A 123 4.73 -20.05 -5.16
CA VAL A 123 4.21 -19.65 -3.86
C VAL A 123 2.69 -19.70 -3.89
N LYS A 124 2.09 -20.18 -2.80
CA LYS A 124 0.64 -20.07 -2.56
C LYS A 124 0.40 -18.76 -1.81
N VAL A 125 -0.21 -17.80 -2.48
CA VAL A 125 -0.45 -16.45 -1.97
C VAL A 125 -1.86 -16.35 -1.45
N TYR A 126 -2.00 -15.87 -0.22
CA TYR A 126 -3.27 -15.42 0.36
C TYR A 126 -3.18 -13.92 0.62
N LEU A 127 -4.08 -13.15 0.02
CA LEU A 127 -4.11 -11.69 0.16
C LEU A 127 -5.55 -11.24 0.41
N PRO A 128 -5.83 -10.43 1.44
CA PRO A 128 -7.19 -9.94 1.68
C PRO A 128 -7.63 -9.04 0.52
N ARG A 129 -8.92 -9.09 0.18
CA ARG A 129 -9.57 -7.99 -0.54
C ARG A 129 -9.51 -6.77 0.36
N MET A 130 -9.14 -5.62 -0.20
CA MET A 130 -8.99 -4.40 0.57
C MET A 130 -9.65 -3.22 -0.13
N LYS A 131 -10.24 -2.35 0.67
CA LYS A 131 -10.71 -1.04 0.24
C LYS A 131 -10.27 -0.03 1.27
N ILE A 132 -9.24 0.72 0.94
CA ILE A 132 -8.59 1.68 1.85
C ILE A 132 -8.95 3.07 1.35
N GLN A 133 -9.51 3.89 2.25
CA GLN A 133 -9.81 5.29 1.97
C GLN A 133 -9.38 6.11 3.19
N GLU A 134 -8.37 6.95 3.01
CA GLU A 134 -7.81 7.74 4.09
C GLU A 134 -7.67 9.20 3.67
N LYS A 135 -7.96 10.10 4.60
CA LYS A 135 -7.91 11.55 4.41
C LYS A 135 -7.07 12.19 5.50
N TYR A 136 -6.11 13.01 5.09
CA TYR A 136 -5.15 13.65 5.96
C TYR A 136 -5.18 15.17 5.79
N ASN A 137 -5.14 15.88 6.91
CA ASN A 137 -4.75 17.28 6.92
C ASN A 137 -3.21 17.32 6.84
N LEU A 138 -2.69 17.71 5.67
CA LEU A 138 -1.25 17.82 5.42
C LEU A 138 -0.64 19.04 6.09
N THR A 139 -1.41 20.07 6.45
CA THR A 139 -0.86 21.27 7.10
C THR A 139 -0.12 20.88 8.38
N SER A 140 -0.74 20.10 9.27
CA SER A 140 -0.10 19.67 10.53
C SER A 140 1.12 18.77 10.29
N VAL A 141 1.03 17.85 9.33
CA VAL A 141 2.12 16.93 8.98
C VAL A 141 3.32 17.69 8.41
N LEU A 142 3.10 18.57 7.44
CA LEU A 142 4.17 19.32 6.78
C LEU A 142 4.82 20.33 7.74
N MET A 143 4.04 20.96 8.62
CA MET A 143 4.59 21.82 9.68
C MET A 143 5.48 21.03 10.65
N ALA A 144 5.07 19.83 11.08
CA ALA A 144 5.88 18.96 11.94
C ALA A 144 7.19 18.50 11.26
N LEU A 145 7.19 18.43 9.92
CA LEU A 145 8.38 18.16 9.10
C LEU A 145 9.23 19.41 8.83
N GLY A 146 8.83 20.59 9.32
CA GLY A 146 9.59 21.84 9.25
C GLY A 146 9.14 22.84 8.19
N MET A 147 8.09 22.55 7.42
CA MET A 147 7.53 23.48 6.42
C MET A 147 6.55 24.46 7.08
N THR A 148 7.02 25.34 7.95
CA THR A 148 6.16 26.26 8.72
C THR A 148 5.80 27.53 7.99
N ASP A 149 6.74 28.12 7.23
CA ASP A 149 6.55 29.44 6.61
C ASP A 149 5.40 29.45 5.62
N LEU A 150 5.22 28.35 4.87
CA LEU A 150 4.19 28.18 3.84
C LEU A 150 2.76 28.39 4.37
N PHE A 151 2.53 28.11 5.66
CA PHE A 151 1.23 28.17 6.31
C PHE A 151 1.07 29.39 7.22
N SER A 152 2.03 30.31 7.22
CA SER A 152 2.06 31.48 8.11
C SER A 152 2.14 32.79 7.33
N SER A 153 2.09 33.93 8.04
CA SER A 153 2.29 35.25 7.44
C SER A 153 3.72 35.51 6.95
N SER A 154 4.68 34.62 7.25
CA SER A 154 6.04 34.66 6.68
C SER A 154 6.15 34.04 5.28
N ALA A 155 5.06 33.48 4.74
CA ALA A 155 5.07 32.83 3.43
C ALA A 155 5.55 33.80 2.33
N ASN A 156 6.55 33.38 1.55
CA ASN A 156 6.97 34.10 0.36
C ASN A 156 6.49 33.34 -0.89
N LEU A 157 5.29 33.68 -1.36
CA LEU A 157 4.67 33.12 -2.57
C LEU A 157 4.63 34.13 -3.73
N SER A 158 5.63 35.04 -3.78
CA SER A 158 5.75 36.10 -4.80
C SER A 158 5.79 35.60 -6.25
N GLY A 159 6.20 34.34 -6.46
CA GLY A 159 6.15 33.69 -7.78
C GLY A 159 4.74 33.29 -8.24
N ILE A 160 3.75 33.28 -7.34
CA ILE A 160 2.34 32.95 -7.63
C ILE A 160 1.51 34.23 -7.73
N SER A 161 1.69 35.16 -6.80
CA SER A 161 0.96 36.43 -6.75
C SER A 161 1.83 37.55 -6.20
N SER A 162 1.54 38.79 -6.59
CA SER A 162 2.15 39.99 -6.00
C SER A 162 1.54 40.37 -4.64
N ALA A 163 0.51 39.66 -4.17
CA ALA A 163 -0.09 39.90 -2.86
C ALA A 163 0.82 39.40 -1.72
N GLU A 164 1.17 40.29 -0.79
CA GLU A 164 2.09 40.00 0.32
C GLU A 164 1.49 39.07 1.40
N THR A 165 0.17 38.91 1.44
CA THR A 165 -0.53 38.09 2.45
C THR A 165 -0.75 36.64 2.00
N LEU A 166 -0.39 36.30 0.76
CA LEU A 166 -0.69 34.98 0.21
C LEU A 166 0.07 33.88 0.96
N LYS A 167 -0.70 32.94 1.52
CA LYS A 167 -0.21 31.76 2.23
C LYS A 167 -1.11 30.57 1.93
N ILE A 168 -0.66 29.36 2.22
CA ILE A 168 -1.55 28.19 2.22
C ILE A 168 -2.31 28.16 3.54
N SER A 169 -3.63 28.30 3.48
CA SER A 169 -4.52 28.19 4.64
C SER A 169 -4.73 26.73 5.05
N GLU A 170 -4.90 25.84 4.08
CA GLU A 170 -5.10 24.42 4.34
C GLU A 170 -4.50 23.57 3.22
N ALA A 171 -3.91 22.43 3.59
CA ALA A 171 -3.48 21.40 2.66
C ALA A 171 -4.14 20.07 3.07
N VAL A 172 -4.82 19.42 2.12
CA VAL A 172 -5.55 18.17 2.36
C VAL A 172 -5.15 17.14 1.31
N HIS A 173 -4.93 15.90 1.78
CA HIS A 173 -4.65 14.74 0.93
C HIS A 173 -5.67 13.64 1.19
N GLU A 174 -6.28 13.10 0.13
CA GLU A 174 -7.14 11.92 0.22
C GLU A 174 -6.68 10.86 -0.77
N ALA A 175 -6.50 9.63 -0.28
CA ALA A 175 -6.08 8.49 -1.07
C ALA A 175 -7.12 7.38 -0.99
N PHE A 176 -7.43 6.79 -2.14
CA PHE A 176 -8.29 5.62 -2.24
C PHE A 176 -7.59 4.49 -3.00
N ILE A 177 -7.58 3.29 -2.43
CA ILE A 177 -7.02 2.08 -3.03
C ILE A 177 -8.05 0.95 -2.92
N GLU A 178 -8.32 0.27 -4.03
CA GLU A 178 -9.14 -0.95 -4.07
C GLU A 178 -8.33 -2.11 -4.64
N ILE A 179 -8.17 -3.15 -3.83
CA ILE A 179 -7.48 -4.40 -4.15
C ILE A 179 -8.49 -5.53 -4.17
N TYR A 180 -8.58 -6.20 -5.33
CA TYR A 180 -9.54 -7.25 -5.62
C TYR A 180 -8.97 -8.19 -6.69
N GLU A 181 -9.74 -9.19 -7.10
CA GLU A 181 -9.25 -10.36 -7.84
C GLU A 181 -8.73 -10.07 -9.25
N ALA A 182 -9.28 -9.04 -9.90
CA ALA A 182 -9.16 -8.89 -11.35
C ALA A 182 -7.70 -8.82 -11.80
N GLY A 183 -7.38 -9.66 -12.79
CA GLY A 183 -6.09 -9.71 -13.46
C GLY A 183 -6.23 -10.00 -14.94
N SER A 184 -5.14 -9.82 -15.69
CA SER A 184 -5.10 -10.05 -17.14
C SER A 184 -4.96 -11.52 -17.51
N GLU A 185 -4.14 -12.26 -16.77
CA GLU A 185 -3.88 -13.68 -16.99
C GLU A 185 -4.57 -14.47 -15.89
N VAL A 186 -5.46 -15.39 -16.24
CA VAL A 186 -5.99 -16.36 -15.28
C VAL A 186 -5.12 -17.61 -15.39
N VAL A 187 -4.52 -18.05 -14.28
CA VAL A 187 -3.86 -19.37 -14.25
C VAL A 187 -4.96 -20.41 -14.48
N GLY A 188 -5.01 -20.93 -15.70
CA GLY A 188 -5.92 -22.00 -16.08
C GLY A 188 -5.71 -23.19 -15.16
N SER A 189 -6.80 -23.86 -14.77
CA SER A 189 -6.73 -25.17 -14.14
C SER A 189 -6.21 -26.16 -15.18
N THR A 190 -4.91 -26.16 -15.45
CA THR A 190 -4.26 -27.15 -16.29
C THR A 190 -3.95 -28.37 -15.43
N GLY A 191 -4.87 -29.33 -15.47
CA GLY A 191 -4.57 -30.73 -15.23
C GLY A 191 -5.03 -31.27 -13.87
N ALA A 192 -6.21 -31.91 -13.87
CA ALA A 192 -6.41 -33.11 -13.07
C ALA A 192 -5.42 -34.18 -13.58
N GLY A 193 -4.18 -34.10 -13.10
CA GLY A 193 -3.09 -34.96 -13.53
C GLY A 193 -2.05 -34.97 -12.42
N THR A 194 -2.28 -35.83 -11.43
CA THR A 194 -1.32 -36.34 -10.44
C THR A 194 -0.12 -35.41 -10.18
N GLU A 195 -0.34 -34.18 -9.73
CA GLU A 195 0.73 -33.40 -9.14
C GLU A 195 1.02 -34.05 -7.79
N VAL A 196 2.18 -34.70 -7.70
CA VAL A 196 2.83 -35.00 -6.40
C VAL A 196 2.69 -33.74 -5.55
N PRO A 197 2.25 -33.81 -4.27
CA PRO A 197 2.08 -32.62 -3.45
C PRO A 197 3.47 -31.98 -3.28
N SER A 198 3.77 -31.03 -4.17
CA SER A 198 4.89 -30.14 -4.00
C SER A 198 4.45 -29.21 -2.89
N VAL A 199 5.16 -29.26 -1.77
CA VAL A 199 4.95 -28.35 -0.64
C VAL A 199 5.18 -26.94 -1.20
N PHE A 200 4.09 -26.23 -1.50
CA PHE A 200 4.18 -24.83 -1.88
C PHE A 200 4.59 -24.05 -0.64
N GLU A 201 5.57 -23.15 -0.79
CA GLU A 201 5.80 -22.14 0.23
C GLU A 201 4.55 -21.25 0.29
N GLU A 202 3.99 -21.04 1.48
CA GLU A 202 2.83 -20.17 1.66
C GLU A 202 3.28 -18.75 2.01
N PHE A 203 2.69 -17.76 1.34
CA PHE A 203 2.75 -16.36 1.72
C PHE A 203 1.33 -15.92 2.09
N ARG A 204 1.02 -15.98 3.39
CA ARG A 204 -0.32 -15.76 3.92
C ARG A 204 -0.40 -14.43 4.64
N VAL A 205 -1.13 -13.49 4.05
CA VAL A 205 -1.28 -12.12 4.58
C VAL A 205 -2.52 -12.05 5.46
N ASP A 206 -2.46 -12.68 6.63
CA ASP A 206 -3.58 -12.81 7.57
C ASP A 206 -3.39 -12.04 8.89
N HIS A 207 -2.47 -11.08 8.92
CA HIS A 207 -2.19 -10.21 10.05
C HIS A 207 -1.52 -8.90 9.56
N PRO A 208 -1.36 -7.86 10.41
CA PRO A 208 -0.94 -6.54 9.97
C PRO A 208 0.34 -6.51 9.15
N PHE A 209 0.32 -5.76 8.05
CA PHE A 209 1.41 -5.69 7.08
C PHE A 209 1.57 -4.29 6.48
N LEU A 210 2.77 -4.01 5.95
CA LEU A 210 3.01 -2.85 5.09
C LEU A 210 2.86 -3.25 3.63
N PHE A 211 2.36 -2.32 2.82
CA PHE A 211 2.38 -2.48 1.37
C PHE A 211 2.77 -1.18 0.68
N LEU A 212 3.26 -1.33 -0.54
CA LEU A 212 3.50 -0.20 -1.41
C LEU A 212 3.26 -0.56 -2.86
N ILE A 213 2.89 0.43 -3.66
CA ILE A 213 2.79 0.30 -5.12
C ILE A 213 3.92 1.13 -5.71
N LYS A 214 4.81 0.48 -6.46
CA LYS A 214 5.97 1.13 -7.08
C LYS A 214 5.86 1.13 -8.60
N HIS A 215 6.43 2.18 -9.20
CA HIS A 215 6.73 2.24 -10.62
C HIS A 215 8.09 1.58 -10.88
N ASN A 216 8.08 0.39 -11.49
CA ASN A 216 9.23 -0.47 -11.69
C ASN A 216 10.38 0.20 -12.49
N PRO A 217 10.12 0.97 -13.56
CA PRO A 217 11.20 1.62 -14.33
C PRO A 217 12.00 2.66 -13.54
N THR A 218 11.36 3.41 -12.62
CA THR A 218 12.00 4.50 -11.88
C THR A 218 12.23 4.20 -10.40
N ASN A 219 11.73 3.05 -9.91
CA ASN A 219 11.63 2.70 -8.49
C ASN A 219 10.88 3.74 -7.63
N SER A 220 10.03 4.57 -8.24
CA SER A 220 9.24 5.56 -7.52
C SER A 220 8.09 4.89 -6.77
N ILE A 221 7.89 5.25 -5.51
CA ILE A 221 6.75 4.80 -4.71
C ILE A 221 5.55 5.69 -5.04
N LEU A 222 4.47 5.09 -5.51
CA LEU A 222 3.22 5.78 -5.85
C LEU A 222 2.23 5.77 -4.68
N PHE A 223 2.18 4.65 -3.96
CA PHE A 223 1.36 4.48 -2.76
C PHE A 223 2.17 3.72 -1.71
N PHE A 224 1.95 4.08 -0.46
CA PHE A 224 2.50 3.41 0.70
C PHE A 224 1.42 3.37 1.78
N GLY A 225 1.26 2.22 2.43
CA GLY A 225 0.23 2.06 3.44
C GLY A 225 0.50 0.90 4.37
N LYS A 226 -0.22 0.92 5.49
CA LYS A 226 -0.32 -0.20 6.41
C LYS A 226 -1.76 -0.70 6.44
N TYR A 227 -1.93 -2.01 6.57
CA TYR A 227 -3.23 -2.62 6.70
C TYR A 227 -3.29 -3.40 8.00
N CYS A 228 -3.96 -2.84 9.01
CA CYS A 228 -4.03 -3.42 10.35
C CYS A 228 -5.44 -3.88 10.73
N SER A 229 -6.47 -3.23 10.19
CA SER A 229 -7.86 -3.50 10.55
C SER A 229 -8.72 -3.54 9.28
N PRO A 230 -9.24 -4.72 8.91
CA PRO A 230 -10.19 -4.89 7.80
C PRO A 230 -11.56 -4.26 8.04
#